data_AF-A0A9N7YSX9-F1
#
_entry.id   AF-A0A9N7YSX9-F1
#
_cell.length_a   1.000
_cell.length_b   1.000
_cell.length_c   1.000
_cell.angle_alpha   90.00
_cell.angle_beta   90.00
_cell.angle_gamma   90.00
#
_symmetry.space_group_name_H-M   'P 1'
#
loop_
_entity.id
_entity.type
_entity.pdbx_description
1 polymer ?
#
loop_
_entity_poly.entity_id
_entity_poly.type
_entity_poly.pdbx_seq_one_letter_code
_entity_poly.pdbx_strand_id
1 'polypeptide(L)'
;MVDRVLLWFGLVALATSYTIPVSPKVHEVYEHGEDENPILNPGSDANLFEGDILLPEGKNALIDQKYRWKFPIPYILGDDLDLNAKGCVHQAFEMYRLKSCIDFKPYEGEKTFIKFEKRGGCFSSVGDQQTGQILSLGSGCDHKAVIEHELLHALGFYHEQSRGDRDDYVEIWLNQVLPGLEHNFNKYDDNFITDQNTAYDYESIMHYRPFSFNKNDSIPTVTTKIPEFYNIIGQYLDFSKMDTLRLNRMYNCSGPLTLLDQCAFEYASICGMIQASSDDADWVHTQSTVGAEDHTLLGKCRDSGYYMHLSTMSGAPEESALLESRILYPKRKLQCLQFFYKMTGSPKDRLVIWVKMDDGTGTVRRMRKIHTFNADSDHTWKIAHVPLEVGEKFRYAFQAIRGDPSASSGGIYIDDISLTETRCPNAVWRIQNFSQIMETADTNTVIDSPRFYSPEGYGFGVRIFPLSSYTDYTGNYAGLYFHLASGDNDAVMQWPAINRQATLVVMDQDPDAKMRMSSARSLTTDMRTTSNGQLFWDNPSKVGWYDSSCDCFRGESWGWRNFIKHFDLRRRSYLKSDDLIILINFDDITSLIKTEVPIEPKE
;
A
#
# COMPACT_ATOMS: atom_id res chain seq x y z
N MET A 1 -42.71 29.68 -60.39
CA MET A 1 -43.61 29.34 -59.28
C MET A 1 -43.54 27.83 -59.16
N VAL A 2 -42.66 27.32 -58.31
CA VAL A 2 -42.31 25.89 -58.20
C VAL A 2 -42.52 25.51 -56.75
N ASP A 3 -43.33 24.46 -56.56
CA ASP A 3 -43.87 23.99 -55.30
C ASP A 3 -42.79 23.57 -54.29
N ARG A 4 -42.98 24.04 -53.04
CA ARG A 4 -42.22 23.59 -51.88
C ARG A 4 -42.83 22.30 -51.34
N VAL A 5 -42.13 21.19 -51.53
CA VAL A 5 -42.36 19.95 -50.78
C VAL A 5 -41.54 20.02 -49.50
N LEU A 6 -42.21 20.11 -48.34
CA LEU A 6 -41.60 19.89 -47.04
C LEU A 6 -41.35 18.39 -46.86
N LEU A 7 -40.08 17.97 -46.86
CA LEU A 7 -39.65 16.66 -46.39
C LEU A 7 -39.17 16.80 -44.94
N TRP A 8 -39.99 16.31 -44.00
CA TRP A 8 -39.60 16.07 -42.62
C TRP A 8 -38.63 14.89 -42.57
N PHE A 9 -37.33 15.15 -42.40
CA PHE A 9 -36.41 14.13 -41.92
C PHE A 9 -36.45 14.14 -40.40
N GLY A 10 -37.19 13.19 -39.83
CA GLY A 10 -37.12 12.90 -38.39
C GLY A 10 -35.73 12.40 -38.05
N LEU A 11 -35.03 13.10 -37.15
CA LEU A 11 -33.85 12.57 -36.46
C LEU A 11 -34.32 11.38 -35.62
N VAL A 12 -34.01 10.17 -36.05
CA VAL A 12 -34.01 9.01 -35.16
C VAL A 12 -32.77 9.14 -34.29
N ALA A 13 -32.93 9.75 -33.11
CA ALA A 13 -31.96 9.61 -32.04
C ALA A 13 -31.96 8.13 -31.62
N LEU A 14 -30.98 7.37 -32.12
CA LEU A 14 -30.61 6.08 -31.54
C LEU A 14 -30.01 6.38 -30.16
N ALA A 15 -30.89 6.55 -29.17
CA ALA A 15 -30.51 6.39 -27.77
C ALA A 15 -30.15 4.91 -27.60
N THR A 16 -28.86 4.59 -27.67
CA THR A 16 -28.36 3.33 -27.13
C THR A 16 -28.60 3.40 -25.64
N SER A 17 -29.74 2.90 -25.18
CA SER A 17 -29.96 2.55 -23.78
C SER A 17 -28.96 1.44 -23.47
N TYR A 18 -27.81 1.81 -22.92
CA TYR A 18 -26.94 0.87 -22.23
C TYR A 18 -27.78 0.23 -21.15
N THR A 19 -28.08 -1.05 -21.34
CA THR A 19 -28.61 -1.89 -20.29
C THR A 19 -27.50 -2.02 -19.26
N ILE A 20 -27.68 -1.37 -18.11
CA ILE A 20 -26.79 -1.50 -16.96
C ILE A 20 -26.83 -2.97 -16.55
N PRO A 21 -25.73 -3.74 -16.64
CA PRO A 21 -25.69 -5.04 -16.00
C PRO A 21 -25.86 -4.79 -14.50
N VAL A 22 -26.95 -5.32 -13.94
CA VAL A 22 -27.26 -5.31 -12.51
C VAL A 22 -26.02 -5.77 -11.75
N SER A 23 -25.62 -4.98 -10.74
CA SER A 23 -24.44 -5.27 -9.90
C SER A 23 -24.43 -6.74 -9.45
N PRO A 24 -23.43 -7.53 -9.85
CA PRO A 24 -23.22 -8.86 -9.32
C PRO A 24 -22.98 -8.77 -7.81
N LYS A 25 -23.56 -9.72 -7.07
CA LYS A 25 -23.42 -9.84 -5.63
C LYS A 25 -21.95 -9.74 -5.22
N VAL A 26 -21.65 -8.81 -4.32
CA VAL A 26 -20.36 -8.77 -3.62
C VAL A 26 -20.48 -9.49 -2.28
N HIS A 27 -19.36 -9.98 -1.80
CA HIS A 27 -19.25 -10.66 -0.51
C HIS A 27 -18.21 -9.94 0.34
N GLU A 28 -18.44 -9.91 1.64
CA GLU A 28 -17.51 -9.32 2.61
C GLU A 28 -16.56 -10.40 3.13
N VAL A 29 -15.29 -10.04 3.34
CA VAL A 29 -14.33 -10.92 4.04
C VAL A 29 -14.77 -11.12 5.50
N TYR A 30 -15.26 -10.04 6.13
CA TYR A 30 -15.73 -10.01 7.50
C TYR A 30 -17.16 -9.44 7.55
N GLU A 31 -18.13 -10.27 7.88
CA GLU A 31 -19.55 -9.88 7.87
C GLU A 31 -19.98 -9.19 9.19
N HIS A 32 -19.27 -9.46 10.29
CA HIS A 32 -19.65 -9.04 11.64
C HIS A 32 -18.72 -7.98 12.24
N GLY A 33 -17.88 -7.35 11.41
CA GLY A 33 -17.00 -6.25 11.80
C GLY A 33 -15.78 -6.68 12.60
N GLU A 34 -15.35 -7.94 12.45
CA GLU A 34 -14.16 -8.50 13.09
C GLU A 34 -12.88 -7.69 12.81
N ASP A 35 -12.84 -6.96 11.69
CA ASP A 35 -11.74 -6.10 11.25
C ASP A 35 -11.87 -4.62 11.64
N GLU A 36 -13.01 -4.21 12.22
CA GLU A 36 -13.32 -2.78 12.43
C GLU A 36 -12.51 -2.18 13.58
N ASN A 37 -12.32 -2.93 14.68
CA ASN A 37 -11.50 -2.50 15.81
C ASN A 37 -10.73 -3.67 16.47
N PRO A 38 -9.57 -4.06 15.92
CA PRO A 38 -8.81 -5.24 16.36
C PRO A 38 -8.43 -5.22 17.85
N ILE A 39 -8.20 -4.04 18.43
CA ILE A 39 -7.80 -3.87 19.84
C ILE A 39 -8.83 -4.32 20.87
N LEU A 40 -10.09 -4.44 20.46
CA LEU A 40 -11.14 -4.93 21.35
C LEU A 40 -10.96 -6.41 21.69
N ASN A 41 -10.21 -7.14 20.84
CA ASN A 41 -9.92 -8.57 21.00
C ASN A 41 -11.13 -9.41 21.42
N PRO A 42 -12.27 -9.31 20.69
CA PRO A 42 -13.46 -10.06 21.03
C PRO A 42 -13.15 -11.56 20.98
N GLY A 43 -13.23 -12.24 22.12
CA GLY A 43 -12.98 -13.68 22.22
C GLY A 43 -11.53 -14.08 22.49
N SER A 44 -10.65 -13.16 22.90
CA SER A 44 -9.35 -13.53 23.46
C SER A 44 -9.49 -14.41 24.70
N ASP A 45 -8.69 -15.47 24.76
CA ASP A 45 -8.56 -16.38 25.90
C ASP A 45 -7.44 -15.95 26.87
N ALA A 46 -6.71 -14.89 26.54
CA ALA A 46 -5.63 -14.35 27.34
C ALA A 46 -6.11 -13.18 28.22
N ASN A 47 -5.50 -13.05 29.40
CA ASN A 47 -5.67 -11.86 30.24
C ASN A 47 -4.75 -10.75 29.72
N LEU A 48 -5.29 -9.97 28.78
CA LEU A 48 -4.54 -8.94 28.06
C LEU A 48 -4.63 -7.60 28.79
N PHE A 49 -3.51 -6.90 28.79
CA PHE A 49 -3.36 -5.56 29.31
C PHE A 49 -3.53 -4.56 28.17
N GLU A 50 -4.20 -3.43 28.40
CA GLU A 50 -4.49 -2.47 27.33
C GLU A 50 -5.13 -3.13 26.10
N GLY A 51 -5.92 -4.18 26.29
CA GLY A 51 -6.61 -4.88 25.20
C GLY A 51 -5.80 -5.96 24.49
N ASP A 52 -4.53 -5.73 24.18
CA ASP A 52 -3.69 -6.55 23.26
C ASP A 52 -2.23 -6.74 23.73
N ILE A 53 -1.88 -6.31 24.94
CA ILE A 53 -0.54 -6.54 25.51
C ILE A 53 -0.56 -7.77 26.41
N LEU A 54 0.23 -8.78 26.06
CA LEU A 54 0.51 -9.91 26.93
C LEU A 54 1.64 -9.56 27.91
N LEU A 55 1.27 -9.24 29.16
CA LEU A 55 2.24 -8.90 30.21
C LEU A 55 3.11 -10.13 30.57
N PRO A 56 4.44 -9.99 30.61
CA PRO A 56 5.32 -11.04 31.09
C PRO A 56 5.27 -11.16 32.63
N GLU A 57 5.84 -12.24 33.19
CA GLU A 57 5.88 -12.49 34.65
C GLU A 57 6.67 -11.41 35.45
N GLY A 58 7.37 -10.49 34.77
CA GLY A 58 8.07 -9.34 35.36
C GLY A 58 7.70 -8.01 34.67
N LYS A 59 7.94 -6.88 35.35
CA LYS A 59 7.74 -5.55 34.74
C LYS A 59 8.90 -5.24 33.79
N ASN A 60 8.62 -5.14 32.48
CA ASN A 60 9.60 -4.73 31.48
C ASN A 60 9.49 -3.23 31.23
N ALA A 61 10.39 -2.44 31.83
CA ALA A 61 10.49 -1.02 31.51
C ALA A 61 11.11 -0.85 30.12
N LEU A 62 10.48 -0.05 29.26
CA LEU A 62 10.97 0.16 27.90
C LEU A 62 12.32 0.87 27.84
N ILE A 63 12.67 1.62 28.87
CA ILE A 63 13.97 2.29 28.96
C ILE A 63 15.10 1.27 29.15
N ASP A 64 14.79 0.09 29.68
CA ASP A 64 15.77 -0.97 29.87
C ASP A 64 16.16 -1.62 28.53
N GLN A 65 17.39 -1.34 28.11
CA GLN A 65 17.97 -1.86 26.86
C GLN A 65 18.08 -3.39 26.84
N LYS A 66 17.96 -4.06 27.99
CA LYS A 66 17.93 -5.52 28.09
C LYS A 66 16.79 -6.16 27.29
N TYR A 67 15.67 -5.45 27.09
CA TYR A 67 14.50 -5.93 26.33
C TYR A 67 14.52 -5.51 24.85
N ARG A 68 15.67 -5.03 24.35
CA ARG A 68 15.83 -4.68 22.92
C ARG A 68 16.23 -5.91 22.12
N TRP A 69 15.54 -6.09 21.00
CA TRP A 69 15.88 -7.14 20.04
C TRP A 69 17.25 -6.90 19.39
N LYS A 70 17.91 -8.00 19.05
CA LYS A 70 19.03 -8.01 18.10
C LYS A 70 18.52 -8.39 16.72
N PHE A 71 19.08 -7.76 15.68
CA PHE A 71 18.65 -7.99 14.31
C PHE A 71 19.60 -8.91 13.55
N PRO A 72 19.08 -9.71 12.60
CA PRO A 72 17.66 -9.89 12.28
C PRO A 72 16.88 -10.66 13.38
N ILE A 73 15.61 -10.30 13.61
CA ILE A 73 14.71 -10.96 14.58
C ILE A 73 14.33 -12.35 14.05
N PRO A 74 14.63 -13.44 14.77
CA PRO A 74 14.21 -14.78 14.37
C PRO A 74 12.68 -14.95 14.51
N TYR A 75 12.04 -15.54 13.52
CA TYR A 75 10.60 -15.82 13.56
C TYR A 75 10.23 -17.24 13.14
N ILE A 76 9.09 -17.70 13.67
CA ILE A 76 8.41 -18.94 13.27
C ILE A 76 6.99 -18.58 12.86
N LEU A 77 6.55 -19.03 11.69
CA LEU A 77 5.14 -19.01 11.30
C LEU A 77 4.54 -20.36 11.65
N GLY A 78 3.68 -20.42 12.68
CA GLY A 78 3.01 -21.63 13.11
C GLY A 78 2.19 -22.26 11.98
N ASP A 79 2.09 -23.58 11.98
CA ASP A 79 1.30 -24.31 10.98
C ASP A 79 -0.22 -24.14 11.18
N ASP A 80 -0.63 -23.69 12.37
CA ASP A 80 -1.98 -23.32 12.76
C ASP A 80 -2.40 -21.91 12.27
N LEU A 81 -1.44 -21.07 11.90
CA LEU A 81 -1.69 -19.72 11.43
C LEU A 81 -2.36 -19.73 10.05
N ASP A 82 -3.39 -18.90 9.88
CA ASP A 82 -4.10 -18.79 8.60
C ASP A 82 -3.14 -18.42 7.47
N LEU A 83 -3.32 -19.05 6.31
CA LEU A 83 -2.44 -18.86 5.16
C LEU A 83 -2.40 -17.38 4.72
N ASN A 84 -3.53 -16.68 4.79
CA ASN A 84 -3.59 -15.24 4.50
C ASN A 84 -2.74 -14.42 5.48
N ALA A 85 -2.84 -14.72 6.78
CA ALA A 85 -2.06 -14.06 7.82
C ALA A 85 -0.55 -14.26 7.61
N LYS A 86 -0.09 -15.45 7.21
CA LYS A 86 1.32 -15.71 6.86
C LYS A 86 1.83 -14.79 5.75
N GLY A 87 1.03 -14.59 4.69
CA GLY A 87 1.35 -13.63 3.63
C GLY A 87 1.38 -12.19 4.15
N CYS A 88 0.41 -11.79 4.98
CA CYS A 88 0.36 -10.46 5.59
C CYS A 88 1.53 -10.19 6.54
N VAL A 89 2.05 -11.21 7.25
CA VAL A 89 3.26 -11.08 8.08
C VAL A 89 4.47 -10.71 7.22
N HIS A 90 4.64 -11.35 6.06
CA HIS A 90 5.71 -10.98 5.13
C HIS A 90 5.53 -9.57 4.56
N GLN A 91 4.30 -9.13 4.32
CA GLN A 91 4.02 -7.75 3.91
C GLN A 91 4.45 -6.74 5.00
N ALA A 92 4.12 -7.01 6.27
CA ALA A 92 4.54 -6.17 7.40
C ALA A 92 6.07 -6.13 7.54
N PHE A 93 6.77 -7.27 7.37
CA PHE A 93 8.24 -7.30 7.38
C PHE A 93 8.86 -6.40 6.31
N GLU A 94 8.29 -6.37 5.10
CA GLU A 94 8.78 -5.49 4.04
C GLU A 94 8.59 -4.00 4.37
N MET A 95 7.54 -3.63 5.12
CA MET A 95 7.36 -2.26 5.60
C MET A 95 8.37 -1.86 6.66
N TYR A 96 8.68 -2.75 7.61
CA TYR A 96 9.78 -2.55 8.55
C TYR A 96 11.11 -2.35 7.81
N ARG A 97 11.44 -3.21 6.84
CA ARG A 97 12.65 -3.08 6.02
C ARG A 97 12.70 -1.80 5.19
N LEU A 98 11.55 -1.31 4.73
CA LEU A 98 11.44 -0.10 3.90
C LEU A 98 11.58 1.19 4.72
N LYS A 99 11.12 1.19 5.97
CA LYS A 99 11.02 2.39 6.82
C LYS A 99 12.02 2.43 7.97
N SER A 100 12.75 1.35 8.20
CA SER A 100 13.69 1.20 9.32
C SER A 100 14.83 0.24 9.02
N CYS A 101 15.72 0.07 10.00
CA CYS A 101 16.77 -0.95 9.98
C CYS A 101 16.35 -2.30 10.58
N ILE A 102 15.08 -2.46 10.98
CA ILE A 102 14.56 -3.71 11.54
C ILE A 102 14.50 -4.76 10.43
N ASP A 103 15.04 -5.94 10.72
CA ASP A 103 14.98 -7.09 9.81
C ASP A 103 14.49 -8.34 10.55
N PHE A 104 14.02 -9.30 9.78
CA PHE A 104 13.45 -10.56 10.24
C PHE A 104 14.08 -11.72 9.46
N LYS A 105 14.36 -12.83 10.15
CA LYS A 105 14.84 -14.06 9.50
C LYS A 105 14.12 -15.30 10.04
N PRO A 106 13.98 -16.37 9.24
CA PRO A 106 13.48 -17.64 9.76
C PRO A 106 14.32 -18.11 10.97
N TYR A 107 13.65 -18.74 11.93
CA TYR A 107 14.28 -19.36 13.10
C TYR A 107 15.22 -20.52 12.72
N GLU A 108 16.41 -20.53 13.32
CA GLU A 108 17.49 -21.51 13.09
C GLU A 108 18.09 -22.05 14.40
N GLY A 109 17.37 -21.94 15.52
CA GLY A 109 17.84 -22.41 16.84
C GLY A 109 18.17 -21.30 17.84
N GLU A 110 17.75 -20.05 17.57
CA GLU A 110 18.03 -18.93 18.46
C GLU A 110 17.33 -19.06 19.83
N LYS A 111 17.93 -18.46 20.87
CA LYS A 111 17.33 -18.47 22.20
C LYS A 111 16.03 -17.65 22.30
N THR A 112 15.97 -16.56 21.55
CA THR A 112 14.84 -15.64 21.50
C THR A 112 14.33 -15.53 20.07
N PHE A 113 13.01 -15.49 19.91
CA PHE A 113 12.32 -15.48 18.63
C PHE A 113 10.85 -15.10 18.83
N ILE A 114 10.20 -14.68 17.75
CA ILE A 114 8.75 -14.44 17.73
C ILE A 114 8.07 -15.62 17.00
N LYS A 115 7.15 -16.31 17.67
CA LYS A 115 6.31 -17.32 17.05
C LYS A 115 4.92 -16.75 16.78
N PHE A 116 4.56 -16.66 15.50
CA PHE A 116 3.23 -16.25 15.08
C PHE A 116 2.29 -17.45 15.14
N GLU A 117 1.20 -17.34 15.89
CA GLU A 117 0.21 -18.41 16.10
C GLU A 117 -1.21 -17.85 15.95
N LYS A 118 -2.18 -18.73 15.67
CA LYS A 118 -3.60 -18.37 15.66
C LYS A 118 -4.22 -18.66 17.03
N ARG A 119 -4.37 -17.62 17.86
CA ARG A 119 -5.12 -17.67 19.13
C ARG A 119 -6.33 -16.75 19.07
N GLY A 120 -7.03 -16.57 20.20
CA GLY A 120 -8.13 -15.62 20.30
C GLY A 120 -7.61 -14.18 20.30
N GLY A 121 -7.88 -13.42 19.24
CA GLY A 121 -7.49 -12.00 19.13
C GLY A 121 -6.06 -11.76 18.57
N CYS A 122 -5.71 -10.49 18.47
CA CYS A 122 -4.43 -9.94 18.05
C CYS A 122 -3.70 -9.44 19.29
N PHE A 123 -2.52 -10.00 19.62
CA PHE A 123 -1.78 -9.53 20.79
C PHE A 123 -0.30 -9.90 20.71
N SER A 124 0.53 -9.14 21.43
CA SER A 124 1.95 -9.40 21.60
C SER A 124 2.43 -9.03 23.01
N SER A 125 3.53 -9.64 23.44
CA SER A 125 4.31 -9.11 24.56
C SER A 125 5.09 -7.86 24.15
N VAL A 126 5.44 -7.02 25.14
CA VAL A 126 6.21 -5.80 24.91
C VAL A 126 7.72 -6.03 25.11
N GLY A 127 8.50 -5.84 24.05
CA GLY A 127 9.95 -6.07 24.02
C GLY A 127 10.37 -7.54 23.85
N ASP A 128 11.69 -7.77 23.78
CA ASP A 128 12.31 -9.11 23.73
C ASP A 128 12.26 -9.77 25.12
N GLN A 129 11.42 -10.80 25.28
CA GLN A 129 11.30 -11.57 26.53
C GLN A 129 12.53 -12.45 26.84
N GLN A 130 13.59 -12.38 26.02
CA GLN A 130 14.84 -13.16 26.10
C GLN A 130 14.64 -14.68 26.07
N THR A 131 13.48 -15.08 25.57
CA THR A 131 13.01 -16.44 25.36
C THR A 131 12.10 -16.41 24.12
N GLY A 132 11.67 -17.56 23.62
CA GLY A 132 10.62 -17.58 22.60
C GLY A 132 9.34 -16.92 23.13
N GLN A 133 8.79 -15.97 22.37
CA GLN A 133 7.51 -15.31 22.69
C GLN A 133 6.51 -15.48 21.54
N ILE A 134 5.23 -15.48 21.89
CA ILE A 134 4.15 -15.62 20.92
C ILE A 134 3.66 -14.23 20.50
N LEU A 135 3.28 -14.12 19.23
CA LEU A 135 2.46 -13.05 18.70
C LEU A 135 1.21 -13.69 18.10
N SER A 136 0.04 -13.37 18.67
CA SER A 136 -1.23 -13.93 18.22
C SER A 136 -1.81 -13.15 17.05
N LEU A 137 -2.25 -13.87 16.02
CA LEU A 137 -3.03 -13.33 14.91
C LEU A 137 -4.28 -14.20 14.72
N GLY A 138 -5.34 -13.84 15.43
CA GLY A 138 -6.67 -14.46 15.30
C GLY A 138 -7.45 -13.99 14.07
N SER A 139 -8.76 -14.30 14.06
CA SER A 139 -9.70 -13.82 13.03
C SER A 139 -9.76 -12.29 13.05
N GLY A 140 -9.69 -11.63 11.89
CA GLY A 140 -9.66 -10.16 11.79
C GLY A 140 -8.28 -9.53 12.00
N CYS A 141 -7.25 -10.31 12.34
CA CYS A 141 -5.89 -9.81 12.58
C CYS A 141 -4.98 -9.87 11.35
N ASP A 142 -5.44 -10.45 10.25
CA ASP A 142 -4.67 -10.69 9.02
C ASP A 142 -4.57 -9.45 8.12
N HIS A 143 -4.24 -8.32 8.76
CA HIS A 143 -4.05 -7.01 8.15
C HIS A 143 -2.62 -6.54 8.38
N LYS A 144 -1.96 -6.05 7.32
CA LYS A 144 -0.61 -5.48 7.40
C LYS A 144 -0.45 -4.51 8.59
N ALA A 145 -1.37 -3.55 8.72
CA ALA A 145 -1.34 -2.53 9.77
C ALA A 145 -1.51 -3.12 11.19
N VAL A 146 -2.34 -4.14 11.37
CA VAL A 146 -2.50 -4.82 12.67
C VAL A 146 -1.22 -5.56 13.03
N ILE A 147 -0.62 -6.27 12.08
CA ILE A 147 0.63 -6.98 12.32
C ILE A 147 1.79 -5.99 12.59
N GLU A 148 1.80 -4.84 11.91
CA GLU A 148 2.74 -3.74 12.19
C GLU A 148 2.62 -3.25 13.63
N HIS A 149 1.39 -3.06 14.12
CA HIS A 149 1.07 -2.68 15.49
C HIS A 149 1.57 -3.73 16.51
N GLU A 150 1.22 -5.00 16.33
CA GLU A 150 1.65 -6.09 17.22
C GLU A 150 3.18 -6.24 17.24
N LEU A 151 3.83 -6.04 16.10
CA LEU A 151 5.29 -6.04 16.01
C LEU A 151 5.91 -4.82 16.70
N LEU A 152 5.24 -3.66 16.74
CA LEU A 152 5.70 -2.52 17.52
C LEU A 152 5.65 -2.82 19.01
N HIS A 153 4.60 -3.50 19.49
CA HIS A 153 4.61 -4.05 20.85
C HIS A 153 5.82 -4.96 21.06
N ALA A 154 6.01 -5.97 20.20
CA ALA A 154 7.18 -6.87 20.29
C ALA A 154 8.51 -6.11 20.31
N LEU A 155 8.64 -5.00 19.58
CA LEU A 155 9.83 -4.15 19.53
C LEU A 155 10.00 -3.23 20.74
N GLY A 156 8.99 -3.12 21.60
CA GLY A 156 9.02 -2.36 22.84
C GLY A 156 8.26 -1.04 22.77
N PHE A 157 7.07 -1.02 22.18
CA PHE A 157 6.16 0.13 22.21
C PHE A 157 4.91 -0.20 23.02
N TYR A 158 4.41 0.76 23.80
CA TYR A 158 3.05 0.75 24.33
C TYR A 158 2.19 1.70 23.50
N HIS A 159 0.92 1.80 23.84
CA HIS A 159 0.00 2.70 23.17
C HIS A 159 0.29 4.19 23.37
N GLU A 160 -0.05 4.97 22.35
CA GLU A 160 0.13 6.43 22.34
C GLU A 160 -0.74 7.12 23.39
N GLN A 161 -1.99 6.67 23.58
CA GLN A 161 -2.88 7.27 24.58
C GLN A 161 -2.50 6.96 26.03
N SER A 162 -1.45 6.17 26.25
CA SER A 162 -0.93 5.83 27.58
C SER A 162 0.31 6.66 27.96
N ARG A 163 0.73 7.60 27.11
CA ARG A 163 1.79 8.58 27.44
C ARG A 163 1.44 9.39 28.70
N GLY A 164 2.48 9.76 29.47
CA GLY A 164 2.33 10.57 30.70
C GLY A 164 1.65 11.93 30.48
N ASP A 165 1.88 12.53 29.32
CA ASP A 165 1.36 13.83 28.88
C ASP A 165 0.06 13.76 28.06
N ARG A 166 -0.53 12.57 27.87
CA ARG A 166 -1.71 12.38 26.98
C ARG A 166 -2.92 13.26 27.33
N ASP A 167 -3.09 13.60 28.62
CA ASP A 167 -4.22 14.42 29.08
C ASP A 167 -4.13 15.87 28.55
N ASP A 168 -3.01 16.31 27.98
CA ASP A 168 -2.90 17.62 27.31
C ASP A 168 -3.46 17.60 25.87
N TYR A 169 -3.68 16.40 25.31
CA TYR A 169 -4.04 16.18 23.91
C TYR A 169 -5.42 15.52 23.73
N VAL A 170 -5.77 14.63 24.66
CA VAL A 170 -7.03 13.88 24.66
C VAL A 170 -7.72 13.94 26.02
N GLU A 171 -9.02 13.68 26.04
CA GLU A 171 -9.81 13.48 27.24
C GLU A 171 -10.32 12.04 27.26
N ILE A 172 -10.11 11.36 28.40
CA ILE A 172 -10.58 10.00 28.62
C ILE A 172 -11.83 10.00 29.50
N TRP A 173 -12.92 9.50 28.94
CA TRP A 173 -14.20 9.37 29.60
C TRP A 173 -14.27 8.03 30.32
N LEU A 174 -13.54 7.90 31.44
CA LEU A 174 -13.49 6.65 32.23
C LEU A 174 -14.88 6.17 32.66
N ASN A 175 -15.83 7.08 32.89
CA ASN A 175 -17.21 6.73 33.21
C ASN A 175 -17.98 6.12 32.03
N GLN A 176 -17.47 6.20 30.80
CA GLN A 176 -18.03 5.57 29.59
C GLN A 176 -17.32 4.27 29.21
N VAL A 177 -16.26 3.89 29.92
CA VAL A 177 -15.56 2.62 29.71
C VAL A 177 -16.39 1.47 30.30
N LEU A 178 -16.32 0.29 29.68
CA LEU A 178 -16.88 -0.94 30.21
C LEU A 178 -16.32 -1.22 31.62
N PRO A 179 -17.17 -1.52 32.62
CA PRO A 179 -16.70 -1.76 33.98
C PRO A 179 -15.62 -2.85 34.05
N GLY A 180 -14.50 -2.55 34.70
CA GLY A 180 -13.34 -3.43 34.83
C GLY A 180 -12.25 -3.24 33.77
N LEU A 181 -12.53 -2.51 32.68
CA LEU A 181 -11.58 -2.23 31.60
C LEU A 181 -10.93 -0.84 31.70
N GLU A 182 -11.17 -0.09 32.79
CA GLU A 182 -10.61 1.24 33.00
C GLU A 182 -9.07 1.23 33.03
N HIS A 183 -8.48 0.10 33.41
CA HIS A 183 -7.04 -0.09 33.45
C HIS A 183 -6.35 -0.02 32.07
N ASN A 184 -7.10 -0.21 30.98
CA ASN A 184 -6.61 -0.06 29.60
C ASN A 184 -6.27 1.39 29.23
N PHE A 185 -6.65 2.36 30.08
CA PHE A 185 -6.42 3.79 29.88
C PHE A 185 -5.42 4.38 30.88
N ASN A 186 -4.69 3.51 31.61
CA ASN A 186 -3.66 3.94 32.55
C ASN A 186 -2.53 4.66 31.83
N LYS A 187 -1.97 5.70 32.47
CA LYS A 187 -0.78 6.40 31.98
C LYS A 187 0.48 5.80 32.60
N TYR A 188 1.60 5.92 31.89
CA TYR A 188 2.92 5.54 32.40
C TYR A 188 3.79 6.75 32.69
N ASP A 189 4.69 6.59 33.67
CA ASP A 189 5.69 7.58 33.99
C ASP A 189 6.91 7.50 33.05
N ASP A 190 7.69 8.58 33.05
CA ASP A 190 8.90 8.74 32.24
C ASP A 190 10.05 7.81 32.67
N ASN A 191 9.92 7.10 33.80
CA ASN A 191 10.89 6.08 34.22
C ASN A 191 10.55 4.70 33.63
N PHE A 192 9.34 4.53 33.11
CA PHE A 192 8.86 3.30 32.50
C PHE A 192 8.84 3.39 30.97
N ILE A 193 8.28 4.47 30.43
CA ILE A 193 8.17 4.72 28.98
C ILE A 193 8.93 5.99 28.62
N THR A 194 9.50 6.02 27.42
CA THR A 194 10.15 7.20 26.85
C THR A 194 9.44 7.60 25.57
N ASP A 195 9.09 8.88 25.47
CA ASP A 195 8.55 9.49 24.26
C ASP A 195 9.61 9.75 23.17
N GLN A 196 10.87 9.40 23.46
CA GLN A 196 12.05 9.66 22.62
C GLN A 196 12.16 11.12 22.16
N ASN A 197 11.69 12.07 22.99
CA ASN A 197 11.61 13.51 22.69
C ASN A 197 10.89 13.77 21.35
N THR A 198 9.65 13.31 21.27
CA THR A 198 8.76 13.53 20.12
C THR A 198 7.39 14.03 20.60
N ALA A 199 6.73 14.83 19.77
CA ALA A 199 5.37 15.29 20.04
C ALA A 199 4.39 14.11 20.15
N TYR A 200 3.25 14.37 20.79
CA TYR A 200 2.11 13.45 20.79
C TYR A 200 1.60 13.27 19.36
N ASP A 201 1.35 12.02 18.98
CA ASP A 201 1.01 11.66 17.61
C ASP A 201 -0.40 11.08 17.48
N TYR A 202 -1.36 11.92 17.09
CA TYR A 202 -2.72 11.49 16.80
C TYR A 202 -2.82 10.48 15.65
N GLU A 203 -1.82 10.41 14.76
CA GLU A 203 -1.79 9.49 13.62
C GLU A 203 -1.04 8.18 13.94
N SER A 204 -0.53 8.02 15.16
CA SER A 204 0.19 6.80 15.56
C SER A 204 -0.69 5.57 15.37
N ILE A 205 -0.11 4.52 14.77
CA ILE A 205 -0.76 3.21 14.66
C ILE A 205 -0.98 2.56 16.04
N MET A 206 -0.28 3.06 17.07
CA MET A 206 -0.40 2.64 18.47
C MET A 206 -1.46 3.45 19.23
N HIS A 207 -2.26 4.29 18.58
CA HIS A 207 -3.29 5.09 19.25
C HIS A 207 -4.66 4.38 19.21
N TYR A 208 -5.38 4.35 20.32
CA TYR A 208 -6.76 3.86 20.36
C TYR A 208 -7.73 4.66 19.48
N ARG A 209 -8.79 4.00 19.02
CA ARG A 209 -9.95 4.64 18.38
C ARG A 209 -10.84 5.33 19.43
N PRO A 210 -11.69 6.31 19.03
CA PRO A 210 -12.56 7.04 19.95
C PRO A 210 -13.52 6.16 20.77
N PHE A 211 -13.98 5.04 20.21
CA PHE A 211 -14.97 4.15 20.82
C PHE A 211 -14.35 2.89 21.45
N SER A 212 -13.04 2.87 21.69
CA SER A 212 -12.38 1.68 22.25
C SER A 212 -12.91 1.39 23.67
N PHE A 213 -13.39 0.16 23.92
CA PHE A 213 -13.94 -0.29 25.22
C PHE A 213 -15.11 0.53 25.77
N ASN A 214 -15.90 1.18 24.92
CA ASN A 214 -17.08 1.92 25.35
C ASN A 214 -18.20 0.99 25.84
N LYS A 215 -18.94 1.43 26.86
CA LYS A 215 -20.12 0.73 27.36
C LYS A 215 -21.40 1.03 26.55
N ASN A 216 -21.37 2.08 25.74
CA ASN A 216 -22.46 2.51 24.88
C ASN A 216 -21.90 2.85 23.51
N ASP A 217 -22.32 2.10 22.50
CA ASP A 217 -21.85 2.17 21.11
C ASP A 217 -21.90 3.57 20.49
N SER A 218 -22.74 4.47 21.03
CA SER A 218 -22.89 5.85 20.54
C SER A 218 -22.09 6.90 21.32
N ILE A 219 -21.36 6.51 22.38
CA ILE A 219 -20.59 7.44 23.22
C ILE A 219 -19.11 7.03 23.21
N PRO A 220 -18.18 7.93 22.83
CA PRO A 220 -16.76 7.63 22.82
C PRO A 220 -16.18 7.56 24.24
N THR A 221 -15.11 6.78 24.40
CA THR A 221 -14.25 6.75 25.58
C THR A 221 -13.07 7.71 25.45
N VAL A 222 -12.67 8.06 24.23
CA VAL A 222 -11.58 8.98 23.93
C VAL A 222 -12.07 10.09 23.03
N THR A 223 -11.86 11.34 23.43
CA THR A 223 -12.08 12.51 22.56
C THR A 223 -10.81 13.34 22.47
N THR A 224 -10.50 13.88 21.29
CA THR A 224 -9.38 14.81 21.14
C THR A 224 -9.78 16.19 21.63
N LYS A 225 -8.86 16.90 22.30
CA LYS A 225 -9.11 18.29 22.74
C LYS A 225 -9.22 19.27 21.57
N ILE A 226 -8.55 18.94 20.47
CA ILE A 226 -8.67 19.63 19.18
C ILE A 226 -9.62 18.78 18.30
N PRO A 227 -10.85 19.24 18.00
CA PRO A 227 -11.86 18.43 17.32
C PRO A 227 -11.44 17.89 15.95
N GLU A 228 -10.58 18.61 15.23
CA GLU A 228 -10.09 18.25 13.90
C GLU A 228 -9.30 16.92 13.89
N PHE A 229 -8.75 16.51 15.03
CA PHE A 229 -7.98 15.27 15.16
C PHE A 229 -8.82 14.05 15.55
N TYR A 230 -10.11 14.23 15.83
CA TYR A 230 -11.00 13.15 16.28
C TYR A 230 -11.11 12.02 15.25
N ASN A 231 -11.15 12.36 13.96
CA ASN A 231 -11.24 11.38 12.87
C ASN A 231 -9.88 10.78 12.47
N ILE A 232 -8.78 11.26 13.06
CA ILE A 232 -7.41 10.79 12.76
C ILE A 232 -7.01 9.65 13.71
N ILE A 233 -7.39 9.73 14.98
CA ILE A 233 -6.96 8.73 15.98
C ILE A 233 -7.47 7.33 15.67
N GLY A 234 -6.62 6.32 15.91
CA GLY A 234 -6.92 4.92 15.66
C GLY A 234 -6.95 4.53 14.18
N GLN A 235 -6.09 5.14 13.38
CA GLN A 235 -5.87 4.74 11.99
C GLN A 235 -5.15 3.39 11.93
N TYR A 236 -5.54 2.54 10.96
CA TYR A 236 -4.91 1.25 10.65
C TYR A 236 -4.55 1.17 9.16
N LEU A 237 -3.79 2.15 8.69
CA LEU A 237 -3.25 2.24 7.33
C LEU A 237 -1.80 1.72 7.31
N ASP A 238 -0.92 2.37 8.07
CA ASP A 238 0.52 2.08 8.15
C ASP A 238 1.13 2.80 9.36
N PHE A 239 2.45 2.69 9.57
CA PHE A 239 3.19 3.53 10.51
C PHE A 239 3.05 5.01 10.19
N SER A 240 2.86 5.81 11.23
CA SER A 240 3.01 7.26 11.13
C SER A 240 4.48 7.67 10.96
N LYS A 241 4.68 8.97 10.70
CA LYS A 241 6.02 9.58 10.74
C LYS A 241 6.68 9.45 12.11
N MET A 242 5.91 9.61 13.19
CA MET A 242 6.48 9.58 14.54
C MET A 242 6.75 8.15 15.01
N ASP A 243 5.91 7.18 14.64
CA ASP A 243 6.15 5.75 14.92
C ASP A 243 7.53 5.33 14.37
N THR A 244 7.78 5.61 13.09
CA THR A 244 9.06 5.29 12.44
C THR A 244 10.23 6.09 13.00
N LEU A 245 10.04 7.38 13.35
CA LEU A 245 11.08 8.18 13.98
C LEU A 245 11.51 7.62 15.34
N ARG A 246 10.53 7.26 16.19
CA ARG A 246 10.80 6.69 17.51
C ARG A 246 11.44 5.31 17.39
N LEU A 247 10.95 4.46 16.50
CA LEU A 247 11.53 3.15 16.24
C LEU A 247 12.99 3.27 15.80
N ASN A 248 13.26 4.16 14.84
CA ASN A 248 14.60 4.37 14.31
C ASN A 248 15.56 4.97 15.36
N ARG A 249 15.08 5.87 16.24
CA ARG A 249 15.87 6.37 17.39
C ARG A 249 16.15 5.26 18.40
N MET A 250 15.12 4.49 18.75
CA MET A 250 15.18 3.42 19.74
C MET A 250 16.23 2.36 19.38
N TYR A 251 16.40 2.08 18.09
CA TYR A 251 17.32 1.07 17.58
C TYR A 251 18.52 1.63 16.80
N ASN A 252 18.77 2.95 16.88
CA ASN A 252 19.89 3.63 16.21
C ASN A 252 20.00 3.34 14.70
N CYS A 253 18.86 3.29 14.01
CA CYS A 253 18.82 2.99 12.59
C CYS A 253 19.45 4.12 11.77
N SER A 254 20.44 3.76 10.94
CA SER A 254 21.09 4.70 10.02
C SER A 254 20.31 4.93 8.72
N GLY A 255 19.31 4.09 8.46
CA GLY A 255 18.48 4.16 7.26
C GLY A 255 17.72 2.86 7.01
N PRO A 256 16.88 2.85 5.98
CA PRO A 256 16.11 1.67 5.57
C PRO A 256 17.00 0.58 4.96
N LEU A 257 16.52 -0.66 5.00
CA LEU A 257 17.21 -1.82 4.43
C LEU A 257 16.94 -1.99 2.93
N THR A 258 15.73 -1.69 2.48
CA THR A 258 15.27 -1.97 1.11
C THR A 258 15.08 -0.72 0.24
N LEU A 259 15.15 0.51 0.76
CA LEU A 259 15.13 1.71 -0.10
C LEU A 259 16.55 2.00 -0.61
N LEU A 260 16.77 1.89 -1.91
CA LEU A 260 18.08 2.18 -2.54
C LEU A 260 18.21 3.63 -2.97
N ASP A 261 17.13 4.19 -3.53
CA ASP A 261 17.14 5.55 -4.03
C ASP A 261 15.76 6.21 -4.00
N GLN A 262 15.75 7.54 -3.92
CA GLN A 262 14.56 8.36 -4.00
C GLN A 262 14.92 9.75 -4.51
N CYS A 263 14.15 10.27 -5.47
CA CYS A 263 14.38 11.59 -6.03
C CYS A 263 13.09 12.25 -6.53
N ALA A 264 12.70 13.33 -5.87
CA ALA A 264 11.61 14.23 -6.25
C ALA A 264 12.11 15.55 -6.88
N PHE A 265 13.41 15.63 -7.19
CA PHE A 265 14.06 16.78 -7.85
C PHE A 265 13.95 18.16 -7.17
N GLU A 266 13.42 18.25 -5.94
CA GLU A 266 13.25 19.52 -5.22
C GLU A 266 14.55 20.30 -4.89
N TYR A 267 15.73 19.69 -5.06
CA TYR A 267 17.02 20.31 -4.79
C TYR A 267 17.91 20.30 -6.03
N ALA A 268 18.72 21.36 -6.20
CA ALA A 268 19.65 21.52 -7.32
C ALA A 268 20.70 20.40 -7.48
N SER A 269 20.93 19.60 -6.44
CA SER A 269 21.80 18.43 -6.51
C SER A 269 21.21 17.27 -7.30
N ILE A 270 19.91 17.31 -7.61
CA ILE A 270 19.15 16.27 -8.33
C ILE A 270 19.45 14.86 -7.81
N CYS A 271 19.61 14.73 -6.49
CA CYS A 271 19.90 13.47 -5.79
C CYS A 271 21.20 12.78 -6.24
N GLY A 272 22.11 13.53 -6.87
CA GLY A 272 23.35 13.03 -7.45
C GLY A 272 23.17 12.29 -8.78
N MET A 273 22.02 12.45 -9.44
CA MET A 273 21.84 12.02 -10.82
C MET A 273 22.77 12.81 -11.75
N ILE A 274 23.20 12.19 -12.83
CA ILE A 274 24.11 12.78 -13.81
C ILE A 274 23.48 12.73 -15.20
N GLN A 275 23.63 13.82 -15.94
CA GLN A 275 23.37 13.85 -17.36
C GLN A 275 24.58 13.29 -18.12
N ALA A 276 24.34 12.52 -19.18
CA ALA A 276 25.40 12.22 -20.14
C ALA A 276 25.83 13.51 -20.87
N SER A 277 27.03 13.52 -21.42
CA SER A 277 27.57 14.66 -22.20
C SER A 277 27.91 14.27 -23.63
N SER A 278 27.62 13.02 -23.99
CA SER A 278 27.97 12.40 -25.28
C SER A 278 26.76 12.12 -26.14
N ASP A 279 25.58 12.45 -25.64
CA ASP A 279 24.27 12.34 -26.26
C ASP A 279 23.86 13.66 -26.95
N ASP A 280 22.77 13.60 -27.72
CA ASP A 280 22.42 14.67 -28.67
C ASP A 280 21.60 15.80 -28.02
N ALA A 281 20.99 15.53 -26.87
CA ALA A 281 20.14 16.45 -26.14
C ALA A 281 20.27 16.28 -24.61
N ASP A 282 19.71 17.23 -23.87
CA ASP A 282 19.85 17.33 -22.42
C ASP A 282 18.48 17.33 -21.72
N TRP A 283 18.34 16.57 -20.64
CA TRP A 283 17.29 16.81 -19.64
C TRP A 283 17.56 18.13 -18.90
N VAL A 284 16.49 18.84 -18.60
CA VAL A 284 16.52 20.13 -17.92
C VAL A 284 15.79 20.02 -16.59
N HIS A 285 16.46 20.36 -15.49
CA HIS A 285 15.85 20.55 -14.19
C HIS A 285 14.96 21.80 -14.23
N THR A 286 13.65 21.59 -14.22
CA THR A 286 12.67 22.62 -14.56
C THR A 286 11.79 22.90 -13.36
N GLN A 287 11.64 24.19 -13.02
CA GLN A 287 10.70 24.64 -12.01
C GLN A 287 9.27 24.60 -12.57
N SER A 288 8.34 24.15 -11.75
CA SER A 288 6.92 24.15 -12.06
C SER A 288 6.38 25.54 -12.39
N THR A 289 5.45 25.58 -13.33
CA THR A 289 4.63 26.76 -13.64
C THR A 289 3.17 26.34 -13.80
N VAL A 290 2.23 27.27 -13.66
CA VAL A 290 0.80 27.04 -13.93
C VAL A 290 0.60 26.37 -15.31
N GLY A 291 -0.05 25.20 -15.32
CA GLY A 291 -0.30 24.37 -16.51
C GLY A 291 0.85 23.41 -16.87
N ALA A 292 1.98 23.47 -16.17
CA ALA A 292 3.11 22.56 -16.29
C ALA A 292 3.69 22.26 -14.90
N GLU A 293 2.81 21.79 -14.01
CA GLU A 293 3.12 21.45 -12.63
C GLU A 293 3.91 20.13 -12.51
N ASP A 294 4.85 20.10 -11.57
CA ASP A 294 5.50 18.90 -11.04
C ASP A 294 4.46 17.97 -10.42
N HIS A 295 4.86 16.72 -10.21
CA HIS A 295 4.03 15.78 -9.50
C HIS A 295 4.16 16.02 -7.99
N THR A 296 5.37 16.22 -7.45
CA THR A 296 5.68 16.30 -6.01
C THR A 296 4.69 17.16 -5.19
N LEU A 297 4.55 18.44 -5.53
CA LEU A 297 3.78 19.47 -4.83
C LEU A 297 2.42 19.75 -5.46
N LEU A 298 1.98 18.94 -6.41
CA LEU A 298 0.70 19.10 -7.11
C LEU A 298 -0.46 19.22 -6.12
N GLY A 299 -1.25 20.30 -6.27
CA GLY A 299 -2.38 20.60 -5.39
C GLY A 299 -2.02 21.14 -3.99
N LYS A 300 -0.73 21.18 -3.63
CA LYS A 300 -0.24 21.69 -2.33
C LYS A 300 0.36 23.09 -2.46
N CYS A 301 1.30 23.29 -3.38
CA CYS A 301 1.99 24.56 -3.57
C CYS A 301 2.16 24.86 -5.06
N ARG A 302 1.71 26.04 -5.49
CA ARG A 302 1.85 26.46 -6.90
C ARG A 302 3.27 26.94 -7.17
N ASP A 303 3.77 26.65 -8.37
CA ASP A 303 5.00 27.21 -8.94
C ASP A 303 6.28 27.01 -8.11
N SER A 304 6.33 25.96 -7.26
CA SER A 304 7.43 25.76 -6.30
C SER A 304 8.17 24.43 -6.42
N GLY A 305 7.56 23.40 -7.00
CA GLY A 305 8.20 22.09 -7.17
C GLY A 305 9.03 22.02 -8.45
N TYR A 306 9.75 20.92 -8.60
CA TYR A 306 10.65 20.70 -9.72
C TYR A 306 10.48 19.31 -10.33
N TYR A 307 10.83 19.19 -11.62
CA TYR A 307 10.88 17.92 -12.34
C TYR A 307 12.03 17.92 -13.35
N MET A 308 12.32 16.76 -13.94
CA MET A 308 13.23 16.69 -15.10
C MET A 308 12.41 16.63 -16.39
N HIS A 309 12.80 17.44 -17.37
CA HIS A 309 12.08 17.57 -18.64
C HIS A 309 13.01 17.62 -19.85
N LEU A 310 12.63 16.91 -20.91
CA LEU A 310 13.19 17.07 -22.26
C LEU A 310 12.12 17.67 -23.18
N SER A 311 12.40 18.82 -23.78
CA SER A 311 11.55 19.38 -24.82
C SER A 311 11.72 18.62 -26.14
N THR A 312 10.59 18.24 -26.75
CA THR A 312 10.55 17.54 -28.04
C THR A 312 10.02 18.42 -29.17
N MET A 313 9.82 19.72 -28.93
CA MET A 313 9.26 20.68 -29.89
C MET A 313 10.23 21.11 -30.99
N SER A 314 11.54 20.98 -30.77
CA SER A 314 12.59 21.40 -31.70
C SER A 314 13.77 20.43 -31.65
N GLY A 315 14.62 20.45 -32.69
CA GLY A 315 15.75 19.52 -32.88
C GLY A 315 15.41 18.38 -33.86
N ALA A 316 16.35 17.46 -34.09
CA ALA A 316 16.12 16.35 -35.02
C ALA A 316 15.35 15.18 -34.37
N PRO A 317 14.58 14.40 -35.16
CA PRO A 317 14.06 13.11 -34.73
C PRO A 317 15.19 12.17 -34.30
N GLU A 318 14.91 11.28 -33.35
CA GLU A 318 15.84 10.31 -32.75
C GLU A 318 16.96 10.90 -31.87
N GLU A 319 17.10 12.23 -31.76
CA GLU A 319 17.95 12.82 -30.72
C GLU A 319 17.49 12.35 -29.34
N SER A 320 18.46 12.02 -28.49
CA SER A 320 18.17 11.46 -27.17
C SER A 320 18.93 12.16 -26.05
N ALA A 321 18.32 12.16 -24.87
CA ALA A 321 18.91 12.66 -23.63
C ALA A 321 18.91 11.56 -22.56
N LEU A 322 20.05 11.33 -21.91
CA LEU A 322 20.26 10.27 -20.92
C LEU A 322 20.55 10.86 -19.54
N LEU A 323 19.67 10.54 -18.58
CA LEU A 323 19.85 10.85 -17.16
C LEU A 323 20.13 9.56 -16.38
N GLU A 324 21.30 9.44 -15.77
CA GLU A 324 21.73 8.27 -14.98
C GLU A 324 21.65 8.56 -13.48
N SER A 325 21.19 7.59 -12.68
CA SER A 325 21.28 7.65 -11.21
C SER A 325 22.73 7.67 -10.75
N ARG A 326 22.99 7.99 -9.47
CA ARG A 326 24.29 7.66 -8.84
C ARG A 326 24.55 6.14 -8.87
N ILE A 327 25.77 5.72 -8.52
CA ILE A 327 26.05 4.28 -8.34
C ILE A 327 25.33 3.77 -7.09
N LEU A 328 24.55 2.71 -7.26
CA LEU A 328 23.74 2.06 -6.24
C LEU A 328 24.31 0.67 -5.94
N TYR A 329 24.08 0.21 -4.70
CA TYR A 329 24.64 -1.03 -4.17
C TYR A 329 23.50 -1.91 -3.65
N PRO A 330 22.92 -2.77 -4.51
CA PRO A 330 21.82 -3.63 -4.10
C PRO A 330 22.28 -4.68 -3.08
N LYS A 331 21.40 -5.03 -2.14
CA LYS A 331 21.58 -6.14 -1.19
C LYS A 331 20.72 -7.35 -1.58
N ARG A 332 19.66 -7.14 -2.36
CA ARG A 332 18.80 -8.18 -2.93
C ARG A 332 18.96 -8.20 -4.45
N LYS A 333 18.57 -9.29 -5.10
CA LYS A 333 18.64 -9.44 -6.56
C LYS A 333 17.34 -9.05 -7.28
N LEU A 334 16.47 -8.32 -6.58
CA LEU A 334 15.16 -7.90 -7.07
C LEU A 334 14.93 -6.46 -6.63
N GLN A 335 14.47 -5.61 -7.53
CA GLN A 335 14.11 -4.24 -7.25
C GLN A 335 12.86 -3.83 -8.04
N CYS A 336 12.18 -2.80 -7.55
CA CYS A 336 11.13 -2.10 -8.25
C CYS A 336 11.53 -0.64 -8.41
N LEU A 337 11.79 -0.23 -9.66
CA LEU A 337 11.94 1.17 -10.00
C LEU A 337 10.55 1.74 -10.29
N GLN A 338 10.12 2.70 -9.48
CA GLN A 338 8.86 3.40 -9.65
C GLN A 338 9.14 4.88 -9.84
N PHE A 339 8.40 5.53 -10.73
CA PHE A 339 8.50 6.96 -10.99
C PHE A 339 7.22 7.45 -11.65
N PHE A 340 6.94 8.74 -11.52
CA PHE A 340 5.89 9.40 -12.29
C PHE A 340 6.47 9.95 -13.58
N TYR A 341 5.71 9.84 -14.67
CA TYR A 341 6.10 10.36 -15.97
C TYR A 341 4.90 10.92 -16.73
N LYS A 342 5.17 11.83 -17.65
CA LYS A 342 4.16 12.42 -18.54
C LYS A 342 4.79 12.65 -19.91
N MET A 343 3.99 12.52 -20.97
CA MET A 343 4.41 12.83 -22.34
C MET A 343 3.36 13.71 -23.01
N THR A 344 3.77 14.92 -23.41
CA THR A 344 2.89 15.91 -24.04
C THR A 344 3.33 16.28 -25.46
N GLY A 345 4.43 15.68 -25.91
CA GLY A 345 4.99 15.89 -27.23
C GLY A 345 4.39 14.99 -28.30
N SER A 346 5.24 14.49 -29.19
CA SER A 346 4.84 13.65 -30.32
C SER A 346 4.35 12.28 -29.86
N PRO A 347 3.34 11.66 -30.50
CA PRO A 347 3.01 10.24 -30.28
C PRO A 347 4.16 9.27 -30.60
N LYS A 348 5.23 9.75 -31.25
CA LYS A 348 6.45 8.98 -31.52
C LYS A 348 7.54 9.18 -30.46
N ASP A 349 7.32 10.04 -29.47
CA ASP A 349 8.23 10.23 -28.34
C ASP A 349 8.31 8.93 -27.52
N ARG A 350 9.51 8.62 -27.00
CA ARG A 350 9.77 7.38 -26.26
C ARG A 350 10.59 7.66 -25.01
N LEU A 351 10.28 6.97 -23.92
CA LEU A 351 11.09 6.93 -22.70
C LEU A 351 11.59 5.50 -22.49
N VAL A 352 12.91 5.33 -22.51
CA VAL A 352 13.57 4.04 -22.38
C VAL A 352 14.27 3.94 -21.04
N ILE A 353 14.02 2.85 -20.33
CA ILE A 353 14.67 2.55 -19.06
C ILE A 353 15.83 1.60 -19.30
N TRP A 354 17.00 1.99 -18.80
CA TRP A 354 18.23 1.24 -18.89
C TRP A 354 18.79 0.92 -17.51
N VAL A 355 19.60 -0.13 -17.46
CA VAL A 355 20.46 -0.41 -16.32
C VAL A 355 21.89 -0.51 -16.80
N LYS A 356 22.79 0.23 -16.17
CA LYS A 356 24.23 0.19 -16.40
C LYS A 356 24.88 -0.53 -15.22
N MET A 357 25.43 -1.71 -15.47
CA MET A 357 25.96 -2.61 -14.43
C MET A 357 27.49 -2.63 -14.45
N ASP A 358 28.07 -3.09 -13.35
CA ASP A 358 29.45 -3.57 -13.33
C ASP A 358 29.67 -4.64 -14.42
N ASP A 359 30.84 -4.63 -15.04
CA ASP A 359 31.23 -5.58 -16.07
C ASP A 359 32.13 -6.71 -15.55
N GLY A 360 32.34 -6.77 -14.23
CA GLY A 360 33.24 -7.71 -13.55
C GLY A 360 34.65 -7.15 -13.33
N THR A 361 34.96 -5.96 -13.84
CA THR A 361 36.25 -5.29 -13.61
C THR A 361 36.21 -4.27 -12.47
N GLY A 362 35.04 -4.08 -11.84
CA GLY A 362 34.81 -3.00 -10.88
C GLY A 362 34.29 -1.71 -11.52
N THR A 363 34.02 -1.70 -12.83
CA THR A 363 33.63 -0.51 -13.60
C THR A 363 32.19 -0.64 -14.12
N VAL A 364 31.36 0.37 -13.83
CA VAL A 364 29.95 0.39 -14.22
C VAL A 364 29.81 0.88 -15.68
N ARG A 365 29.75 -0.06 -16.64
CA ARG A 365 29.67 0.25 -18.09
C ARG A 365 28.80 -0.68 -18.93
N ARG A 366 28.34 -1.81 -18.39
CA ARG A 366 27.52 -2.77 -19.15
C ARG A 366 26.06 -2.32 -19.19
N MET A 367 25.59 -1.84 -20.34
CA MET A 367 24.21 -1.39 -20.53
C MET A 367 23.26 -2.55 -20.84
N ARG A 368 22.07 -2.55 -20.24
CA ARG A 368 20.95 -3.44 -20.56
C ARG A 368 19.67 -2.62 -20.66
N LYS A 369 18.98 -2.71 -21.79
CA LYS A 369 17.64 -2.13 -21.98
C LYS A 369 16.63 -2.94 -21.17
N ILE A 370 15.78 -2.27 -20.39
CA ILE A 370 14.75 -2.93 -19.58
C ILE A 370 13.36 -2.73 -20.18
N HIS A 371 12.97 -1.49 -20.43
CA HIS A 371 11.61 -1.17 -20.87
C HIS A 371 11.58 0.04 -21.79
N THR A 372 10.53 0.17 -22.61
CA THR A 372 10.26 1.36 -23.43
C THR A 372 8.80 1.73 -23.30
N PHE A 373 8.57 2.92 -22.76
CA PHE A 373 7.27 3.59 -22.76
C PHE A 373 7.15 4.39 -24.05
N ASN A 374 6.01 4.25 -24.73
CA ASN A 374 5.67 5.06 -25.90
C ASN A 374 4.70 6.14 -25.48
N ALA A 375 4.76 7.31 -26.13
CA ALA A 375 3.77 8.35 -25.95
C ALA A 375 2.38 7.88 -26.34
N ASP A 376 1.38 8.39 -25.63
CA ASP A 376 -0.03 8.20 -25.87
C ASP A 376 -0.74 9.55 -25.89
N SER A 377 -2.07 9.54 -26.04
CA SER A 377 -2.90 10.74 -25.97
C SER A 377 -3.22 11.18 -24.53
N ASP A 378 -2.83 10.39 -23.53
CA ASP A 378 -3.05 10.70 -22.11
C ASP A 378 -1.88 11.57 -21.61
N HIS A 379 -2.01 12.87 -21.87
CA HIS A 379 -1.04 13.91 -21.56
C HIS A 379 -0.94 14.27 -20.07
N THR A 380 -1.29 13.33 -19.19
CA THR A 380 -1.32 13.50 -17.74
C THR A 380 -0.22 12.69 -17.04
N TRP A 381 0.03 12.97 -15.77
CA TRP A 381 0.99 12.22 -14.97
C TRP A 381 0.53 10.76 -14.80
N LYS A 382 1.44 9.83 -15.09
CA LYS A 382 1.25 8.38 -14.98
C LYS A 382 2.32 7.79 -14.09
N ILE A 383 1.99 6.76 -13.32
CA ILE A 383 2.98 6.00 -12.55
C ILE A 383 3.50 4.83 -13.38
N ALA A 384 4.81 4.65 -13.37
CA ALA A 384 5.49 3.48 -13.92
C ALA A 384 6.02 2.59 -12.79
N HIS A 385 5.99 1.28 -13.00
CA HIS A 385 6.66 0.29 -12.16
C HIS A 385 7.48 -0.62 -13.06
N VAL A 386 8.80 -0.63 -12.87
CA VAL A 386 9.74 -1.36 -13.73
C VAL A 386 10.52 -2.35 -12.87
N PRO A 387 10.24 -3.66 -12.99
CA PRO A 387 10.97 -4.68 -12.25
C PRO A 387 12.41 -4.76 -12.76
N LEU A 388 13.36 -4.74 -11.83
CA LEU A 388 14.78 -4.92 -12.11
C LEU A 388 15.30 -6.16 -11.37
N GLU A 389 16.19 -6.91 -12.03
CA GLU A 389 16.91 -8.02 -11.44
C GLU A 389 18.41 -7.76 -11.57
N VAL A 390 18.97 -7.10 -10.56
CA VAL A 390 20.36 -6.67 -10.53
C VAL A 390 20.98 -7.01 -9.18
N GLY A 391 22.10 -7.73 -9.18
CA GLY A 391 22.78 -8.20 -7.96
C GLY A 391 24.18 -7.61 -7.73
N GLU A 392 24.60 -6.69 -8.60
CA GLU A 392 25.90 -6.01 -8.54
C GLU A 392 25.68 -4.49 -8.53
N LYS A 393 26.73 -3.70 -8.26
CA LYS A 393 26.58 -2.23 -8.27
C LYS A 393 26.18 -1.72 -9.66
N PHE A 394 25.25 -0.77 -9.71
CA PHE A 394 24.64 -0.33 -10.97
C PHE A 394 24.17 1.12 -10.94
N ARG A 395 23.79 1.64 -12.11
CA ARG A 395 22.97 2.84 -12.28
C ARG A 395 21.69 2.45 -13.04
N TYR A 396 20.54 3.00 -12.67
CA TYR A 396 19.41 3.04 -13.59
C TYR A 396 19.52 4.32 -14.42
N ALA A 397 18.94 4.32 -15.63
CA ALA A 397 18.98 5.50 -16.48
C ALA A 397 17.69 5.68 -17.28
N PHE A 398 17.32 6.94 -17.45
CA PHE A 398 16.21 7.40 -18.27
C PHE A 398 16.74 7.97 -19.56
N GLN A 399 16.45 7.31 -20.68
CA GLN A 399 16.71 7.85 -22.01
C GLN A 399 15.39 8.36 -22.59
N ALA A 400 15.26 9.68 -22.72
CA ALA A 400 14.19 10.27 -23.51
C ALA A 400 14.64 10.38 -24.97
N ILE A 401 13.79 9.95 -25.90
CA ILE A 401 14.06 9.96 -27.34
C ILE A 401 12.99 10.76 -28.05
N ARG A 402 13.42 11.77 -28.80
CA ARG A 402 12.54 12.63 -29.57
C ARG A 402 11.92 11.89 -30.76
N GLY A 403 10.61 11.98 -30.87
CA GLY A 403 9.82 11.52 -32.00
C GLY A 403 9.81 12.54 -33.14
N ASP A 404 8.62 12.90 -33.63
CA ASP A 404 8.44 13.85 -34.71
C ASP A 404 8.19 15.27 -34.17
N PRO A 405 9.17 16.20 -34.27
CA PRO A 405 9.04 17.54 -33.72
C PRO A 405 7.91 18.35 -34.38
N SER A 406 7.58 18.06 -35.65
CA SER A 406 6.50 18.75 -36.35
C SER A 406 5.11 18.47 -35.77
N ALA A 407 5.00 17.39 -35.00
CA ALA A 407 3.80 16.95 -34.31
C ALA A 407 3.97 16.96 -32.77
N SER A 408 4.94 17.73 -32.24
CA SER A 408 5.16 17.87 -30.80
C SER A 408 4.75 19.26 -30.31
N SER A 409 3.96 19.30 -29.23
CA SER A 409 3.60 20.54 -28.52
C SER A 409 4.21 20.65 -27.12
N GLY A 410 5.12 19.75 -26.75
CA GLY A 410 5.68 19.70 -25.40
C GLY A 410 6.92 18.80 -25.28
N GLY A 411 6.84 17.79 -24.42
CA GLY A 411 8.03 17.01 -24.08
C GLY A 411 7.78 15.74 -23.27
N ILE A 412 8.86 15.21 -22.72
CA ILE A 412 8.87 14.06 -21.81
C ILE A 412 9.29 14.56 -20.43
N TYR A 413 8.54 14.16 -19.40
CA TYR A 413 8.68 14.60 -18.03
C TYR A 413 8.82 13.39 -17.11
N ILE A 414 9.69 13.47 -16.10
CA ILE A 414 9.80 12.49 -15.02
C ILE A 414 9.90 13.19 -13.67
N ASP A 415 9.32 12.57 -12.65
CA ASP A 415 9.31 13.06 -11.27
C ASP A 415 9.08 11.90 -10.28
N ASP A 416 9.23 12.16 -8.97
CA ASP A 416 8.88 11.25 -7.88
C ASP A 416 9.43 9.81 -8.04
N ILE A 417 10.74 9.72 -8.29
CA ILE A 417 11.45 8.45 -8.45
C ILE A 417 11.64 7.80 -7.08
N SER A 418 11.33 6.52 -6.99
CA SER A 418 11.69 5.66 -5.86
C SER A 418 12.19 4.31 -6.37
N LEU A 419 13.32 3.85 -5.85
CA LEU A 419 13.86 2.53 -6.13
C LEU A 419 13.95 1.73 -4.83
N THR A 420 13.16 0.68 -4.75
CA THR A 420 13.11 -0.24 -3.61
C THR A 420 13.55 -1.64 -4.00
N GLU A 421 14.17 -2.37 -3.09
CA GLU A 421 14.52 -3.78 -3.25
C GLU A 421 13.32 -4.68 -2.94
N THR A 422 12.18 -4.40 -3.58
CA THR A 422 10.90 -5.11 -3.44
C THR A 422 10.40 -5.54 -4.81
N ARG A 423 9.41 -6.44 -4.84
CA ARG A 423 8.74 -6.77 -6.11
C ARG A 423 7.88 -5.60 -6.55
N CYS A 424 7.79 -5.38 -7.86
CA CYS A 424 6.78 -4.47 -8.42
C CYS A 424 5.38 -5.11 -8.33
N PRO A 425 4.32 -4.29 -8.30
CA PRO A 425 2.97 -4.81 -8.30
C PRO A 425 2.65 -5.55 -9.62
N ASN A 426 1.82 -6.59 -9.54
CA ASN A 426 1.42 -7.38 -10.72
C ASN A 426 0.56 -6.57 -11.67
N ALA A 427 -0.32 -5.71 -11.12
CA ALA A 427 -1.17 -4.81 -11.88
C ALA A 427 -1.32 -3.46 -11.18
N VAL A 428 -1.56 -2.44 -12.00
CA VAL A 428 -1.79 -1.05 -11.55
C VAL A 428 -3.03 -0.54 -12.26
N TRP A 429 -4.01 -0.11 -11.48
CA TRP A 429 -5.23 0.50 -11.99
C TRP A 429 -5.29 1.96 -11.55
N ARG A 430 -5.31 2.86 -12.53
CA ARG A 430 -5.49 4.30 -12.33
C ARG A 430 -6.93 4.68 -12.68
N ILE A 431 -7.59 5.38 -11.77
CA ILE A 431 -8.94 5.94 -11.98
C ILE A 431 -8.83 7.45 -11.92
N GLN A 432 -9.10 8.11 -13.04
CA GLN A 432 -9.03 9.57 -13.15
C GLN A 432 -10.34 10.22 -12.69
N ASN A 433 -10.26 11.48 -12.25
CA ASN A 433 -11.40 12.30 -11.80
C ASN A 433 -12.18 11.68 -10.64
N PHE A 434 -11.49 11.02 -9.70
CA PHE A 434 -12.14 10.21 -8.67
C PHE A 434 -12.93 11.06 -7.66
N SER A 435 -12.54 12.30 -7.40
CA SER A 435 -13.31 13.22 -6.55
C SER A 435 -14.69 13.51 -7.16
N GLN A 436 -14.75 13.75 -8.47
CA GLN A 436 -16.02 13.98 -9.17
C GLN A 436 -16.91 12.73 -9.18
N ILE A 437 -16.29 11.55 -9.30
CA ILE A 437 -16.99 10.27 -9.17
C ILE A 437 -17.59 10.15 -7.77
N MET A 438 -16.83 10.42 -6.71
CA MET A 438 -17.34 10.36 -5.33
C MET A 438 -18.47 11.36 -5.05
N GLU A 439 -18.49 12.52 -5.71
CA GLU A 439 -19.56 13.52 -5.55
C GLU A 439 -20.90 13.08 -6.15
N THR A 440 -20.86 12.26 -7.20
CA THR A 440 -22.05 11.83 -7.96
C THR A 440 -22.46 10.39 -7.72
N ALA A 441 -21.56 9.58 -7.15
CA ALA A 441 -21.80 8.18 -6.84
C ALA A 441 -22.87 8.00 -5.76
N ASP A 442 -23.72 7.00 -5.98
CA ASP A 442 -24.60 6.43 -4.96
C ASP A 442 -24.09 5.03 -4.54
N THR A 443 -24.81 4.38 -3.62
CA THR A 443 -24.44 3.04 -3.11
C THR A 443 -24.55 1.91 -4.14
N ASN A 444 -25.12 2.19 -5.32
CA ASN A 444 -25.22 1.24 -6.44
C ASN A 444 -24.18 1.51 -7.53
N THR A 445 -23.45 2.62 -7.42
CA THR A 445 -22.43 3.02 -8.39
C THR A 445 -21.22 2.12 -8.25
N VAL A 446 -20.85 1.46 -9.35
CA VAL A 446 -19.77 0.48 -9.41
C VAL A 446 -18.85 0.80 -10.58
N ILE A 447 -17.55 0.67 -10.37
CA ILE A 447 -16.54 0.74 -11.42
C ILE A 447 -15.70 -0.52 -11.33
N ASP A 448 -15.55 -1.20 -12.47
CA ASP A 448 -14.69 -2.38 -12.58
C ASP A 448 -13.41 -2.04 -13.33
N SER A 449 -12.32 -2.64 -12.89
CA SER A 449 -11.03 -2.53 -13.56
C SER A 449 -11.04 -3.24 -14.92
N PRO A 450 -10.06 -2.94 -15.79
CA PRO A 450 -9.69 -3.85 -16.87
C PRO A 450 -9.31 -5.24 -16.34
N ARG A 451 -9.31 -6.23 -17.22
CA ARG A 451 -8.78 -7.57 -16.92
C ARG A 451 -7.25 -7.52 -16.84
N PHE A 452 -6.71 -8.03 -15.75
CA PHE A 452 -5.29 -8.24 -15.53
C PHE A 452 -4.95 -9.73 -15.49
N TYR A 453 -3.65 -10.05 -15.52
CA TYR A 453 -3.16 -11.43 -15.44
C TYR A 453 -2.13 -11.56 -14.32
N SER A 454 -2.23 -12.64 -13.55
CA SER A 454 -1.21 -12.97 -12.54
C SER A 454 0.06 -13.53 -13.19
N PRO A 455 1.19 -13.61 -12.46
CA PRO A 455 2.40 -14.25 -12.95
C PRO A 455 2.18 -15.71 -13.39
N GLU A 456 1.23 -16.43 -12.78
CA GLU A 456 0.86 -17.80 -13.18
C GLU A 456 -0.04 -17.84 -14.43
N GLY A 457 -0.74 -16.74 -14.73
CA GLY A 457 -1.62 -16.61 -15.90
C GLY A 457 -3.12 -16.56 -15.61
N TYR A 458 -3.55 -16.53 -14.34
CA TYR A 458 -4.96 -16.36 -13.98
C TYR A 458 -5.44 -14.95 -14.35
N GLY A 459 -6.58 -14.86 -15.05
CA GLY A 459 -7.26 -13.60 -15.28
C GLY A 459 -7.95 -13.10 -14.00
N PHE A 460 -7.83 -11.82 -13.69
CA PHE A 460 -8.49 -11.22 -12.52
C PHE A 460 -8.84 -9.74 -12.75
N GLY A 461 -9.66 -9.19 -11.86
CA GLY A 461 -10.04 -7.79 -11.84
C GLY A 461 -10.41 -7.32 -10.43
N VAL A 462 -10.60 -6.02 -10.29
CA VAL A 462 -11.01 -5.38 -9.04
C VAL A 462 -12.21 -4.48 -9.30
N ARG A 463 -13.13 -4.48 -8.35
CA ARG A 463 -14.35 -3.68 -8.32
C ARG A 463 -14.27 -2.64 -7.21
N ILE A 464 -14.53 -1.39 -7.52
CA ILE A 464 -14.67 -0.32 -6.53
C ILE A 464 -16.13 0.16 -6.45
N PHE A 465 -16.60 0.35 -5.23
CA PHE A 465 -17.79 1.12 -4.91
C PHE A 465 -17.30 2.48 -4.38
N PRO A 466 -17.37 3.55 -5.20
CA PRO A 466 -16.89 4.85 -4.76
C PRO A 466 -17.61 5.35 -3.51
N LEU A 467 -18.90 5.02 -3.35
CA LEU A 467 -19.65 5.16 -2.12
C LEU A 467 -20.14 3.78 -1.66
N SER A 468 -19.59 3.31 -0.56
CA SER A 468 -20.03 2.08 0.10
C SER A 468 -21.32 2.30 0.90
N SER A 469 -22.04 1.21 1.17
CA SER A 469 -23.18 1.21 2.10
C SER A 469 -22.75 1.32 3.57
N TYR A 470 -21.46 1.16 3.87
CA TYR A 470 -20.88 1.26 5.20
C TYR A 470 -20.48 2.70 5.54
N THR A 471 -20.76 3.12 6.77
CA THR A 471 -20.34 4.39 7.37
C THR A 471 -20.03 4.17 8.84
N ASP A 472 -19.10 4.96 9.38
CA ASP A 472 -18.85 5.04 10.82
C ASP A 472 -18.80 6.51 11.27
N TYR A 473 -18.24 6.76 12.46
CA TYR A 473 -18.06 8.11 13.01
C TYR A 473 -17.17 9.04 12.16
N THR A 474 -16.34 8.48 11.28
CA THR A 474 -15.50 9.24 10.32
C THR A 474 -16.23 9.55 9.02
N GLY A 475 -17.43 9.00 8.82
CA GLY A 475 -18.27 9.19 7.66
C GLY A 475 -18.17 8.04 6.65
N ASN A 476 -18.22 8.40 5.37
CA ASN A 476 -18.36 7.45 4.26
C ASN A 476 -17.05 6.74 3.91
N TYR A 477 -17.21 5.58 3.27
CA TYR A 477 -16.12 4.75 2.78
C TYR A 477 -16.25 4.45 1.30
N ALA A 478 -15.13 4.13 0.66
CA ALA A 478 -15.12 3.39 -0.60
C ALA A 478 -14.87 1.91 -0.31
N GLY A 479 -15.62 1.04 -0.98
CA GLY A 479 -15.47 -0.42 -0.90
C GLY A 479 -14.66 -0.98 -2.06
N LEU A 480 -13.87 -2.03 -1.83
CA LEU A 480 -12.98 -2.61 -2.84
C LEU A 480 -13.01 -4.14 -2.79
N TYR A 481 -13.21 -4.77 -3.95
CA TYR A 481 -13.46 -6.22 -4.06
C TYR A 481 -12.69 -6.84 -5.21
N PHE A 482 -12.07 -7.99 -4.96
CA PHE A 482 -11.33 -8.76 -5.94
C PHE A 482 -12.24 -9.82 -6.59
N HIS A 483 -12.02 -10.11 -7.88
CA HIS A 483 -12.67 -11.22 -8.58
C HIS A 483 -11.74 -11.87 -9.61
N LEU A 484 -11.98 -13.15 -9.90
CA LEU A 484 -11.37 -13.82 -11.05
C LEU A 484 -12.15 -13.48 -12.32
N ALA A 485 -11.44 -13.42 -13.44
CA ALA A 485 -12.01 -13.16 -14.76
C ALA A 485 -11.50 -14.21 -15.74
N SER A 486 -12.36 -14.67 -16.65
CA SER A 486 -11.96 -15.65 -17.64
C SER A 486 -10.92 -15.05 -18.56
N GLY A 487 -9.88 -15.80 -18.87
CA GLY A 487 -8.77 -15.37 -19.71
C GLY A 487 -8.31 -16.42 -20.71
N ASP A 488 -7.35 -16.04 -21.54
CA ASP A 488 -6.84 -16.88 -22.64
C ASP A 488 -6.13 -18.15 -22.11
N ASN A 489 -5.66 -18.12 -20.86
CA ASN A 489 -4.89 -19.19 -20.25
C ASN A 489 -5.76 -20.22 -19.50
N ASP A 490 -7.06 -19.99 -19.37
CA ASP A 490 -7.94 -20.73 -18.46
C ASP A 490 -7.95 -22.25 -18.69
N ALA A 491 -7.71 -22.69 -19.93
CA ALA A 491 -7.67 -24.10 -20.31
C ALA A 491 -6.49 -24.89 -19.70
N VAL A 492 -5.40 -24.20 -19.34
CA VAL A 492 -4.22 -24.83 -18.72
C VAL A 492 -4.09 -24.49 -17.22
N MET A 493 -4.92 -23.58 -16.72
CA MET A 493 -4.97 -23.22 -15.31
C MET A 493 -5.62 -24.32 -14.46
N GLN A 494 -5.17 -24.43 -13.21
CA GLN A 494 -5.78 -25.34 -12.24
C GLN A 494 -6.98 -24.66 -11.59
N TRP A 495 -8.08 -25.41 -11.47
CA TRP A 495 -9.32 -24.90 -10.89
C TRP A 495 -9.87 -25.86 -9.82
N PRO A 496 -10.39 -25.36 -8.69
CA PRO A 496 -10.44 -23.95 -8.30
C PRO A 496 -9.04 -23.37 -8.03
N ALA A 497 -8.89 -22.06 -8.22
CA ALA A 497 -7.65 -21.35 -7.91
C ALA A 497 -7.53 -21.21 -6.38
N ILE A 498 -6.76 -22.07 -5.71
CA ILE A 498 -6.62 -22.10 -4.24
C ILE A 498 -5.24 -21.64 -3.79
N ASN A 499 -5.10 -21.14 -2.57
CA ASN A 499 -3.82 -20.74 -1.96
C ASN A 499 -3.11 -19.56 -2.67
N ARG A 500 -3.85 -18.76 -3.45
CA ARG A 500 -3.31 -17.54 -4.05
C ARG A 500 -3.78 -16.36 -3.21
N GLN A 501 -2.85 -15.48 -2.83
CA GLN A 501 -3.18 -14.28 -2.07
C GLN A 501 -3.37 -13.11 -3.04
N ALA A 502 -4.55 -12.49 -2.97
CA ALA A 502 -4.84 -11.22 -3.61
C ALA A 502 -4.57 -10.08 -2.62
N THR A 503 -3.61 -9.20 -2.93
CA THR A 503 -3.31 -8.01 -2.13
C THR A 503 -3.75 -6.77 -2.91
N LEU A 504 -4.67 -6.02 -2.32
CA LEU A 504 -5.17 -4.76 -2.87
C LEU A 504 -4.56 -3.61 -2.08
N VAL A 505 -4.02 -2.62 -2.77
CA VAL A 505 -3.41 -1.44 -2.15
C VAL A 505 -3.94 -0.18 -2.81
N VAL A 506 -4.64 0.66 -2.05
CA VAL A 506 -4.93 2.04 -2.47
C VAL A 506 -3.71 2.87 -2.08
N MET A 507 -3.03 3.46 -3.08
CA MET A 507 -1.71 4.08 -2.92
C MET A 507 -1.81 5.49 -2.35
N ASP A 508 -1.12 5.76 -1.24
CA ASP A 508 -0.78 7.13 -0.82
C ASP A 508 0.38 7.63 -1.69
N GLN A 509 0.12 8.61 -2.56
CA GLN A 509 1.05 9.08 -3.59
C GLN A 509 2.04 10.14 -3.05
N ASP A 510 2.48 9.97 -1.79
CA ASP A 510 3.51 10.82 -1.21
C ASP A 510 4.83 10.64 -1.99
N PRO A 511 5.54 11.74 -2.31
CA PRO A 511 6.82 11.69 -3.01
C PRO A 511 7.90 10.93 -2.21
N ASP A 512 7.81 10.93 -0.88
CA ASP A 512 8.71 10.14 -0.03
C ASP A 512 8.11 8.75 0.25
N ALA A 513 8.71 7.70 -0.29
CA ALA A 513 8.26 6.33 -0.15
C ALA A 513 8.17 5.89 1.33
N LYS A 514 8.98 6.47 2.22
CA LYS A 514 8.93 6.18 3.67
C LYS A 514 7.74 6.84 4.36
N MET A 515 7.17 7.87 3.75
CA MET A 515 6.07 8.67 4.29
C MET A 515 4.70 8.19 3.81
N ARG A 516 4.67 7.30 2.80
CA ARG A 516 3.44 6.71 2.29
C ARG A 516 2.78 5.85 3.37
N MET A 517 1.50 6.11 3.61
CA MET A 517 0.65 5.31 4.49
C MET A 517 -0.48 4.71 3.67
N SER A 518 -0.14 3.84 2.72
CA SER A 518 -1.11 3.27 1.77
C SER A 518 -2.04 2.27 2.47
N SER A 519 -3.34 2.29 2.14
CA SER A 519 -4.29 1.31 2.66
C SER A 519 -4.12 -0.02 1.93
N ALA A 520 -3.82 -1.07 2.67
CA ALA A 520 -3.59 -2.41 2.13
C ALA A 520 -4.46 -3.45 2.85
N ARG A 521 -5.06 -4.35 2.07
CA ARG A 521 -5.77 -5.54 2.55
C ARG A 521 -5.46 -6.72 1.63
N SER A 522 -5.46 -7.92 2.21
CA SER A 522 -5.23 -9.15 1.47
C SER A 522 -6.28 -10.19 1.79
N LEU A 523 -6.66 -10.99 0.81
CA LEU A 523 -7.47 -12.18 0.95
C LEU A 523 -6.77 -13.35 0.26
N THR A 524 -7.06 -14.58 0.67
CA THR A 524 -6.50 -15.78 0.05
C THR A 524 -7.62 -16.66 -0.49
N THR A 525 -7.46 -17.14 -1.71
CA THR A 525 -8.43 -18.02 -2.35
C THR A 525 -8.39 -19.43 -1.75
N ASP A 526 -9.54 -20.09 -1.65
CA ASP A 526 -9.71 -21.36 -0.95
C ASP A 526 -10.81 -22.23 -1.58
N MET A 527 -11.29 -23.25 -0.84
CA MET A 527 -12.32 -24.18 -1.29
C MET A 527 -13.75 -23.74 -0.96
N ARG A 528 -13.99 -22.47 -0.62
CA ARG A 528 -15.33 -21.98 -0.25
C ARG A 528 -16.34 -22.14 -1.38
N THR A 529 -17.59 -22.29 -1.00
CA THR A 529 -18.72 -22.40 -1.93
C THR A 529 -19.69 -21.24 -1.78
N THR A 530 -20.31 -20.83 -2.88
CA THR A 530 -21.45 -19.89 -2.86
C THR A 530 -22.68 -20.56 -2.23
N SER A 531 -23.73 -19.76 -1.95
CA SER A 531 -25.00 -20.28 -1.42
C SER A 531 -25.67 -21.35 -2.30
N ASN A 532 -25.30 -21.41 -3.58
CA ASN A 532 -25.83 -22.37 -4.54
C ASN A 532 -24.96 -23.64 -4.65
N GLY A 533 -23.92 -23.77 -3.82
CA GLY A 533 -23.02 -24.93 -3.77
C GLY A 533 -21.92 -24.95 -4.85
N GLN A 534 -21.78 -23.87 -5.64
CA GLN A 534 -20.68 -23.73 -6.61
C GLN A 534 -19.41 -23.28 -5.90
N LEU A 535 -18.25 -23.77 -6.34
CA LEU A 535 -16.95 -23.31 -5.86
C LEU A 535 -16.72 -21.84 -6.25
N PHE A 536 -16.44 -20.98 -5.28
CA PHE A 536 -16.33 -19.53 -5.49
C PHE A 536 -15.17 -19.16 -6.43
N TRP A 537 -14.04 -19.85 -6.28
CA TRP A 537 -12.81 -19.61 -7.04
C TRP A 537 -12.62 -20.59 -8.22
N ASP A 538 -13.70 -21.18 -8.73
CA ASP A 538 -13.66 -22.00 -9.96
C ASP A 538 -13.60 -21.10 -11.22
N ASN A 539 -13.42 -21.74 -12.37
CA ASN A 539 -13.26 -21.07 -13.65
C ASN A 539 -14.45 -20.13 -13.92
N PRO A 540 -14.22 -18.81 -14.13
CA PRO A 540 -15.29 -17.83 -14.35
C PRO A 540 -16.20 -18.15 -15.54
N SER A 541 -15.73 -18.87 -16.58
CA SER A 541 -16.60 -19.32 -17.67
C SER A 541 -17.62 -20.38 -17.24
N LYS A 542 -17.45 -21.02 -16.09
CA LYS A 542 -18.38 -22.00 -15.51
C LYS A 542 -19.28 -21.44 -14.42
N VAL A 543 -18.71 -20.59 -13.56
CA VAL A 543 -19.40 -20.10 -12.34
C VAL A 543 -19.71 -18.60 -12.37
N GLY A 544 -19.12 -17.86 -13.31
CA GLY A 544 -19.28 -16.42 -13.45
C GLY A 544 -20.40 -16.01 -14.41
N TRP A 545 -20.49 -14.71 -14.66
CA TRP A 545 -21.40 -14.11 -15.64
C TRP A 545 -20.61 -13.41 -16.75
N TYR A 546 -21.17 -13.36 -17.95
CA TYR A 546 -20.56 -12.66 -19.06
C TYR A 546 -20.65 -11.14 -18.88
N ASP A 547 -19.53 -10.46 -19.08
CA ASP A 547 -19.41 -9.01 -19.01
C ASP A 547 -18.92 -8.45 -20.36
N SER A 548 -19.81 -7.73 -21.02
CA SER A 548 -19.55 -7.14 -22.34
C SER A 548 -18.47 -6.06 -22.34
N SER A 549 -18.15 -5.44 -21.19
CA SER A 549 -17.15 -4.37 -21.12
C SER A 549 -15.71 -4.89 -21.25
N CYS A 550 -15.46 -6.14 -20.82
CA CYS A 550 -14.16 -6.82 -20.95
C CYS A 550 -14.17 -7.96 -21.97
N ASP A 551 -15.33 -8.25 -22.59
CA ASP A 551 -15.54 -9.46 -23.40
C ASP A 551 -15.04 -10.72 -22.66
N CYS A 552 -15.47 -10.84 -21.40
CA CYS A 552 -14.97 -11.86 -20.48
C CYS A 552 -16.04 -12.29 -19.48
N PHE A 553 -15.93 -13.49 -18.91
CA PHE A 553 -16.74 -13.90 -17.76
C PHE A 553 -16.10 -13.42 -16.47
N ARG A 554 -16.85 -12.83 -15.55
CA ARG A 554 -16.39 -12.43 -14.22
C ARG A 554 -16.98 -13.35 -13.17
N GLY A 555 -16.15 -13.83 -12.26
CA GLY A 555 -16.58 -14.55 -11.05
C GLY A 555 -17.08 -13.58 -9.99
N GLU A 556 -17.71 -14.11 -8.93
CA GLU A 556 -18.20 -13.30 -7.81
C GLU A 556 -17.05 -12.50 -7.14
N SER A 557 -17.38 -11.31 -6.62
CA SER A 557 -16.39 -10.41 -6.02
C SER A 557 -16.35 -10.53 -4.50
N TRP A 558 -15.16 -10.59 -3.92
CA TRP A 558 -14.95 -10.72 -2.48
C TRP A 558 -13.97 -9.63 -1.98
N GLY A 559 -14.26 -9.00 -0.86
CA GLY A 559 -13.46 -7.86 -0.39
C GLY A 559 -14.06 -7.15 0.81
N TRP A 560 -13.95 -5.82 0.83
CA TRP A 560 -14.27 -5.00 2.00
C TRP A 560 -15.10 -3.77 1.65
N ARG A 561 -16.25 -3.62 2.31
CA ARG A 561 -17.09 -2.42 2.28
C ARG A 561 -16.45 -1.19 2.94
N ASN A 562 -15.52 -1.40 3.87
CA ASN A 562 -14.87 -0.37 4.70
C ASN A 562 -13.39 -0.15 4.29
N PHE A 563 -13.03 -0.36 3.02
CA PHE A 563 -11.63 -0.42 2.58
C PHE A 563 -10.83 0.86 2.81
N ILE A 564 -11.38 2.02 2.46
CA ILE A 564 -10.74 3.32 2.67
C ILE A 564 -11.77 4.41 2.99
N LYS A 565 -11.47 5.21 4.03
CA LYS A 565 -12.29 6.35 4.45
C LYS A 565 -12.26 7.43 3.39
N HIS A 566 -13.42 8.03 3.07
CA HIS A 566 -13.48 9.26 2.29
C HIS A 566 -12.70 10.40 2.96
N PHE A 567 -12.65 10.41 4.30
CA PHE A 567 -11.84 11.33 5.07
C PHE A 567 -10.34 11.22 4.73
N ASP A 568 -9.78 10.01 4.72
CA ASP A 568 -8.37 9.81 4.41
C ASP A 568 -8.05 10.07 2.94
N LEU A 569 -8.95 9.69 2.02
CA LEU A 569 -8.81 9.98 0.58
C LEU A 569 -8.59 11.47 0.30
N ARG A 570 -9.23 12.35 1.09
CA ARG A 570 -9.12 13.81 0.95
C ARG A 570 -7.99 14.43 1.75
N ARG A 571 -7.57 13.79 2.85
CA ARG A 571 -6.58 14.35 3.78
C ARG A 571 -5.14 14.06 3.36
N ARG A 572 -4.87 12.86 2.83
CA ARG A 572 -3.53 12.42 2.42
C ARG A 572 -3.35 12.51 0.89
N SER A 573 -2.24 12.00 0.35
CA SER A 573 -1.96 12.09 -1.08
C SER A 573 -2.58 10.92 -1.87
N TYR A 574 -3.72 10.39 -1.44
CA TYR A 574 -4.42 9.30 -2.14
C TYR A 574 -5.02 9.77 -3.47
N LEU A 575 -5.59 10.98 -3.47
CA LEU A 575 -6.12 11.64 -4.66
C LEU A 575 -5.17 12.76 -5.06
N LYS A 576 -4.29 12.46 -6.02
CA LYS A 576 -3.28 13.41 -6.53
C LYS A 576 -3.52 13.58 -8.03
N SER A 577 -3.61 14.82 -8.50
CA SER A 577 -4.18 15.13 -9.83
C SER A 577 -5.62 14.62 -10.05
N ASP A 578 -6.36 14.43 -8.96
CA ASP A 578 -7.65 13.73 -8.94
C ASP A 578 -7.61 12.27 -9.43
N ASP A 579 -6.42 11.66 -9.41
CA ASP A 579 -6.23 10.25 -9.71
C ASP A 579 -6.21 9.42 -8.45
N LEU A 580 -6.95 8.31 -8.45
CA LEU A 580 -6.81 7.22 -7.50
C LEU A 580 -5.99 6.11 -8.14
N ILE A 581 -4.95 5.62 -7.44
CA ILE A 581 -4.10 4.52 -7.91
C ILE A 581 -4.28 3.32 -7.01
N ILE A 582 -4.63 2.18 -7.62
CA ILE A 582 -4.83 0.89 -6.96
C ILE A 582 -3.78 -0.09 -7.48
N LEU A 583 -2.94 -0.60 -6.60
CA LEU A 583 -1.96 -1.64 -6.89
C LEU A 583 -2.55 -3.00 -6.50
N ILE A 584 -2.33 -4.01 -7.34
CA ILE A 584 -2.96 -5.31 -7.18
C ILE A 584 -1.91 -6.40 -7.40
N ASN A 585 -1.77 -7.29 -6.42
CA ASN A 585 -0.99 -8.51 -6.51
C ASN A 585 -1.90 -9.72 -6.40
N PHE A 586 -1.56 -10.79 -7.11
CA PHE A 586 -2.23 -12.07 -7.04
C PHE A 586 -1.19 -13.17 -7.23
N ASP A 587 -0.71 -13.72 -6.12
CA ASP A 587 0.49 -14.56 -6.08
C ASP A 587 0.22 -15.89 -5.36
N ASP A 588 0.86 -16.96 -5.83
CA ASP A 588 0.85 -18.26 -5.15
C ASP A 588 1.65 -18.20 -3.84
N ILE A 589 1.00 -18.52 -2.74
CA ILE A 589 1.62 -18.60 -1.41
C ILE A 589 1.54 -20.02 -0.82
N THR A 590 1.30 -21.05 -1.64
CA THR A 590 1.25 -22.46 -1.24
C THR A 590 2.49 -22.89 -0.43
N SER A 591 3.66 -22.31 -0.73
CA SER A 591 4.90 -22.56 0.02
C SER A 591 4.82 -22.20 1.51
N LEU A 592 3.88 -21.34 1.93
CA LEU A 592 3.69 -20.92 3.31
C LEU A 592 2.77 -21.84 4.12
N ILE A 593 2.16 -22.87 3.51
CA ILE A 593 1.24 -23.77 4.24
C ILE A 593 1.97 -24.48 5.38
N LYS A 594 3.17 -25.00 5.10
CA LYS A 594 4.00 -25.76 6.06
C LYS A 594 5.32 -25.06 6.28
N THR A 595 5.41 -24.32 7.39
CA THR A 595 6.53 -23.42 7.69
C THR A 595 7.04 -23.58 9.11
N GLU A 596 6.28 -24.23 9.99
CA GLU A 596 6.69 -24.40 11.38
C GLU A 596 7.91 -25.34 11.48
N VAL A 597 8.85 -24.96 12.32
CA VAL A 597 10.06 -25.72 12.63
C VAL A 597 10.08 -26.07 14.11
N PRO A 598 10.63 -27.25 14.51
CA PRO A 598 10.76 -27.59 15.92
C PRO A 598 11.61 -26.56 16.68
N ILE A 599 11.14 -26.16 17.85
CA ILE A 599 11.91 -25.31 18.76
C ILE A 599 12.93 -26.18 19.49
N GLU A 600 14.20 -25.81 19.45
CA GLU A 600 15.25 -26.56 20.15
C GLU A 600 15.03 -26.50 21.67
N PRO A 601 15.16 -27.63 22.40
CA PRO A 601 15.06 -27.63 23.86
C PRO A 601 16.13 -26.70 24.45
N LYS A 602 15.78 -25.95 25.50
CA LYS A 602 16.77 -25.17 26.25
C LYS A 602 17.81 -26.12 26.85
N GLU A 603 19.06 -26.02 26.43
CA GLU A 603 20.22 -26.63 27.11
C GLU A 603 20.43 -26.05 28.51
#